data_AF-A0AAW2MYP7-F1
#
_entry.id   AF-A0AAW2MYP7-F1
#
_cell.length_a   1.000
_cell.length_b   1.000
_cell.length_c   1.000
_cell.angle_alpha   90.00
_cell.angle_beta   90.00
_cell.angle_gamma   90.00
#
_symmetry.space_group_name_H-M   'P 1'
#
loop_
_entity.id
_entity.type
_entity.pdbx_description
1 polymer ?
#
loop_
_entity_poly.entity_id
_entity_poly.type
_entity_poly.pdbx_seq_one_letter_code
_entity_poly.pdbx_strand_id
1 'polypeptide(L)'
;MEEDVEAYVRTCLVCQLDKVEKKKEAGFLQPLSIPEVLWQSISVDFILGFPKVNVMAFVLVVVDRFSKYGIFIGAPYACPAETTAELFFKNVTKYFGVPQDIIRDRDTWFIERFWKTLFNIMGTELKFSTANHPQTDGQMERVNALVEDYLKHYVSASQ
;
A
#
# COMPACT_ATOMS: atom_id res chain seq x y z
N MET A 1 -22.30 -33.58 -19.01
CA MET A 1 -20.85 -33.30 -19.06
C MET A 1 -20.48 -32.15 -18.15
N GLU A 2 -21.05 -30.95 -18.31
CA GLU A 2 -20.77 -29.81 -17.41
C GLU A 2 -21.25 -30.10 -15.97
N GLU A 3 -22.46 -30.65 -15.81
CA GLU A 3 -23.00 -31.08 -14.51
C GLU A 3 -22.15 -32.18 -13.84
N ASP A 4 -21.63 -33.12 -14.62
CA ASP A 4 -20.78 -34.21 -14.12
C ASP A 4 -19.43 -33.68 -13.63
N VAL A 5 -18.87 -32.71 -14.34
CA VAL A 5 -17.62 -32.02 -13.95
C VAL A 5 -17.86 -31.21 -12.68
N GLU A 6 -18.98 -30.49 -12.57
CA GLU A 6 -19.31 -29.72 -11.37
C GLU A 6 -19.51 -30.63 -10.15
N ALA A 7 -20.23 -31.76 -10.31
CA ALA A 7 -20.44 -32.74 -9.26
C ALA A 7 -19.11 -33.38 -8.80
N TYR A 8 -18.21 -33.68 -9.73
CA TYR A 8 -16.88 -34.19 -9.43
C TYR A 8 -16.03 -33.17 -8.66
N VAL A 9 -16.00 -31.91 -9.11
CA VAL A 9 -15.22 -30.84 -8.46
C VAL A 9 -15.75 -30.52 -7.06
N ARG A 10 -17.07 -30.58 -6.83
CA ARG A 10 -17.69 -30.40 -5.51
C ARG A 10 -17.33 -31.49 -4.50
N THR A 11 -17.12 -32.72 -4.96
CA THR A 11 -16.85 -33.87 -4.10
C THR A 11 -15.36 -34.19 -3.97
N CYS A 12 -14.52 -33.65 -4.85
CA CYS A 12 -13.07 -33.83 -4.82
C CYS A 12 -12.42 -33.09 -3.65
N LEU A 13 -11.93 -33.83 -2.66
CA LEU A 13 -11.26 -33.28 -1.47
C LEU A 13 -10.08 -32.38 -1.81
N VAL A 14 -9.26 -32.76 -2.80
CA VAL A 14 -8.10 -31.97 -3.25
C VAL A 14 -8.56 -30.63 -3.83
N CYS A 15 -9.60 -30.62 -4.67
CA CYS A 15 -10.15 -29.40 -5.23
C CYS A 15 -10.78 -28.50 -4.17
N GLN A 16 -11.49 -29.07 -3.20
CA GLN A 16 -12.13 -28.31 -2.12
C GLN A 16 -11.12 -27.71 -1.13
N LEU A 17 -10.01 -28.41 -0.87
CA LEU A 17 -8.92 -27.92 0.00
C LEU A 17 -8.08 -26.84 -0.68
N ASP A 18 -7.81 -27.00 -1.98
CA ASP A 18 -6.92 -26.10 -2.73
C ASP A 18 -7.68 -24.88 -3.30
N LYS A 19 -8.97 -25.03 -3.63
CA LYS A 19 -9.84 -23.96 -4.14
C LYS A 19 -10.98 -23.68 -3.18
N VAL A 20 -10.63 -23.14 -2.01
CA VAL A 20 -11.61 -22.59 -1.07
C VAL A 20 -12.37 -21.43 -1.74
N GLU A 21 -13.69 -21.54 -1.82
CA GLU A 21 -14.55 -20.49 -2.39
C GLU A 21 -14.50 -19.25 -1.47
N LYS A 22 -13.67 -18.28 -1.83
CA LYS A 22 -13.58 -16.98 -1.14
C LYS A 22 -14.71 -16.03 -1.56
N LYS A 23 -15.94 -16.53 -1.72
CA LYS A 23 -17.12 -15.66 -1.79
C LYS A 23 -17.48 -15.21 -0.38
N LYS A 24 -16.70 -14.28 0.17
CA LYS A 24 -17.33 -13.31 1.07
C LYS A 24 -18.33 -12.54 0.20
N GLU A 25 -19.53 -12.29 0.72
CA GLU A 25 -20.37 -11.24 0.15
C GLU A 25 -19.48 -10.02 -0.04
N ALA A 26 -19.33 -9.56 -1.29
CA ALA A 26 -18.65 -8.31 -1.54
C ALA A 26 -19.52 -7.24 -0.87
N GLY A 27 -19.18 -6.90 0.37
CA GLY A 27 -19.83 -5.81 1.10
C GLY A 27 -19.81 -4.57 0.23
N PHE A 28 -20.81 -3.70 0.38
CA PHE A 28 -20.85 -2.45 -0.36
C PHE A 28 -19.53 -1.71 -0.19
N LEU A 29 -18.83 -1.51 -1.32
CA LEU A 29 -17.64 -0.68 -1.36
C LEU A 29 -18.03 0.71 -0.86
N GLN A 30 -17.40 1.20 0.20
CA GLN A 30 -17.40 2.63 0.51
C GLN A 30 -16.12 3.23 -0.08
N PRO A 31 -16.14 3.67 -1.35
CA PRO A 31 -14.99 4.32 -1.93
C PRO A 31 -14.72 5.62 -1.17
N LEU A 32 -13.45 5.89 -0.91
CA LEU A 32 -13.02 7.19 -0.45
C LEU A 32 -13.35 8.25 -1.51
N SER A 33 -13.60 9.48 -1.06
CA SER A 33 -13.81 10.61 -1.96
C SER A 33 -12.66 10.71 -2.97
N ILE A 34 -13.03 10.90 -4.23
CA ILE A 34 -12.07 11.08 -5.32
C ILE A 34 -11.52 12.50 -5.19
N PRO A 35 -10.19 12.70 -5.17
CA PRO A 35 -9.62 14.03 -5.10
C PRO A 35 -9.90 14.80 -6.39
N GLU A 36 -9.98 16.13 -6.31
CA GLU A 36 -10.24 16.98 -7.49
C GLU A 36 -8.96 17.64 -8.02
N VAL A 37 -7.93 17.72 -7.18
CA VAL A 37 -6.66 18.40 -7.48
C VAL A 37 -5.49 17.43 -7.30
N LEU A 38 -4.49 17.59 -8.16
CA LEU A 38 -3.20 16.89 -8.06
C LEU A 38 -2.60 17.06 -6.66
N TRP A 39 -2.09 15.97 -6.08
CA TRP A 39 -1.38 15.98 -4.79
C TRP A 39 -2.21 16.47 -3.60
N GLN A 40 -3.53 16.65 -3.76
CA GLN A 40 -4.43 16.99 -2.68
C GLN A 40 -4.54 15.84 -1.67
N SER A 41 -4.63 14.62 -2.18
CA SER A 41 -4.81 13.40 -1.41
C SER A 41 -3.82 12.36 -1.88
N ILE A 42 -3.04 11.83 -0.97
CA ILE A 42 -2.03 10.82 -1.29
C ILE A 42 -2.25 9.56 -0.47
N SER A 43 -1.77 8.45 -1.00
CA SER A 43 -1.69 7.19 -0.31
C SER A 43 -0.22 6.89 0.02
N VAL A 44 0.08 6.49 1.27
CA VAL A 44 1.43 6.13 1.73
C VAL A 44 1.51 4.70 2.30
N ASP A 45 2.52 3.94 1.89
CA ASP A 45 2.78 2.57 2.37
C ASP A 45 4.27 2.17 2.31
N PHE A 46 4.62 1.03 2.92
CA PHE A 46 5.96 0.46 2.94
C PHE A 46 5.96 -0.95 2.36
N ILE A 47 6.69 -1.14 1.26
CA ILE A 47 6.97 -2.48 0.76
C ILE A 47 8.17 -3.05 1.54
N LEU A 48 7.96 -4.24 2.10
CA LEU A 48 8.93 -5.01 2.89
C LEU A 48 9.44 -6.21 2.07
N GLY A 49 10.45 -6.91 2.58
CA GLY A 49 10.86 -8.21 2.02
C GLY A 49 11.85 -8.16 0.86
N PHE A 50 12.37 -6.99 0.51
CA PHE A 50 13.49 -6.89 -0.43
C PHE A 50 14.82 -7.27 0.23
N PRO A 51 15.79 -7.82 -0.53
CA PRO A 51 17.15 -8.00 -0.04
C PRO A 51 17.72 -6.67 0.44
N LYS A 52 18.36 -6.69 1.61
CA LYS A 52 19.00 -5.50 2.16
C LYS A 52 20.14 -5.06 1.24
N VAL A 53 20.07 -3.82 0.76
CA VAL A 53 21.16 -3.18 0.02
C VAL A 53 21.74 -2.08 0.90
N ASN A 54 22.98 -2.26 1.37
CA ASN A 54 23.63 -1.39 2.36
C ASN A 54 22.78 -1.25 3.63
N VAL A 55 22.26 -0.05 3.91
CA VAL A 55 21.43 0.24 5.09
C VAL A 55 19.93 0.22 4.75
N MET A 56 19.58 0.15 3.46
CA MET A 56 18.21 0.22 2.95
C MET A 56 17.59 -1.19 2.95
N ALA A 57 16.38 -1.29 3.49
CA ALA A 57 15.65 -2.54 3.60
C ALA A 57 14.19 -2.44 3.18
N PHE A 58 13.63 -1.23 3.13
CA PHE A 58 12.23 -0.99 2.80
C PHE A 58 12.12 0.02 1.65
N VAL A 59 10.98 0.01 0.98
CA VAL A 59 10.62 1.05 0.01
C VAL A 59 9.38 1.77 0.53
N LEU A 60 9.55 3.05 0.84
CA LEU A 60 8.43 3.96 1.09
C LEU A 60 7.78 4.31 -0.25
N VAL A 61 6.51 3.97 -0.38
CA VAL A 61 5.69 4.20 -1.56
C VAL A 61 4.72 5.32 -1.27
N VAL A 62 4.70 6.32 -2.13
CA VAL A 62 3.76 7.44 -2.06
C VAL A 62 3.07 7.60 -3.40
N VAL A 63 1.74 7.50 -3.43
CA VAL A 63 0.95 7.58 -4.65
C VAL A 63 -0.04 8.73 -4.56
N ASP A 64 -0.04 9.60 -5.58
CA ASP A 64 -1.10 10.59 -5.74
C ASP A 64 -2.41 9.90 -6.15
N ARG A 65 -3.46 10.08 -5.34
CA ARG A 65 -4.76 9.45 -5.60
C ARG A 65 -5.49 10.09 -6.77
N PHE A 66 -5.12 11.29 -7.22
CA PHE A 66 -5.70 11.85 -8.44
C PHE A 66 -5.07 11.24 -9.69
N SER A 67 -3.78 11.50 -9.92
CA SER A 67 -3.06 11.14 -11.15
C SER A 67 -2.53 9.70 -11.21
N LYS A 68 -2.49 8.99 -10.08
CA LYS A 68 -1.78 7.70 -9.90
C LYS A 68 -0.26 7.80 -10.01
N TYR A 69 0.29 9.01 -9.96
CA TYR A 69 1.74 9.20 -9.96
C TYR A 69 2.34 8.63 -8.67
N GLY A 70 3.28 7.70 -8.81
CA GLY A 70 3.95 7.02 -7.70
C GLY A 70 5.39 7.49 -7.51
N ILE A 71 5.78 7.65 -6.25
CA ILE A 71 7.15 7.93 -5.81
C ILE A 71 7.61 6.77 -4.93
N PHE A 72 8.81 6.27 -5.22
CA PHE A 72 9.45 5.15 -4.51
C PHE A 72 10.74 5.63 -3.87
N ILE A 73 10.84 5.49 -2.55
CA ILE A 73 11.97 6.02 -1.76
C ILE A 73 12.55 4.88 -0.94
N GLY A 74 13.85 4.61 -1.11
CA GLY A 74 14.56 3.65 -0.27
C GLY A 74 14.62 4.11 1.19
N ALA A 75 14.26 3.23 2.11
CA ALA A 75 14.21 3.49 3.54
C ALA A 75 15.01 2.44 4.35
N PRO A 76 15.63 2.82 5.49
CA PRO A 76 16.43 1.92 6.30
C PRO A 76 15.61 0.94 7.16
N TYR A 77 16.21 -0.18 7.60
CA TYR A 77 15.51 -1.25 8.35
C TYR A 77 14.86 -0.82 9.68
N ALA A 78 15.41 0.18 10.36
CA ALA A 78 14.83 0.69 11.61
C ALA A 78 13.90 1.89 11.39
N CYS A 79 13.70 2.35 10.13
CA CYS A 79 13.28 3.68 9.68
C CYS A 79 12.46 4.48 10.69
N PRO A 80 13.10 5.14 11.69
CA PRO A 80 12.39 5.83 12.74
C PRO A 80 11.45 6.87 12.13
N ALA A 81 10.43 7.23 12.88
CA ALA A 81 9.39 8.13 12.44
C ALA A 81 9.95 9.46 11.89
N GLU A 82 10.97 9.99 12.56
CA GLU A 82 11.71 11.19 12.17
C GLU A 82 12.40 11.01 10.82
N THR A 83 13.09 9.88 10.62
CA THR A 83 13.74 9.57 9.33
C THR A 83 12.71 9.42 8.22
N THR A 84 11.56 8.80 8.48
CA THR A 84 10.49 8.73 7.47
C THR A 84 9.97 10.12 7.12
N ALA A 85 9.82 11.00 8.10
CA ALA A 85 9.42 12.38 7.86
C ALA A 85 10.42 13.09 6.96
N GLU A 86 11.71 13.01 7.29
CA GLU A 86 12.77 13.61 6.51
C GLU A 86 12.74 13.11 5.07
N LEU A 87 12.57 11.79 4.88
CA LEU A 87 12.39 11.19 3.56
C LEU A 87 11.16 11.74 2.85
N PHE A 88 10.03 11.86 3.54
CA PHE A 88 8.80 12.39 2.97
C PHE A 88 8.94 13.87 2.57
N PHE A 89 9.46 14.72 3.44
CA PHE A 89 9.65 16.14 3.12
C PHE A 89 10.66 16.35 2.00
N LYS A 90 11.78 15.61 2.04
CA LYS A 90 12.86 15.75 1.06
C LYS A 90 12.43 15.32 -0.34
N ASN A 91 11.61 14.28 -0.45
CA ASN A 91 11.29 13.64 -1.73
C ASN A 91 9.87 13.91 -2.22
N VAL A 92 8.94 14.31 -1.35
CA VAL A 92 7.53 14.57 -1.69
C VAL A 92 7.17 16.03 -1.45
N THR A 93 7.15 16.48 -0.19
CA THR A 93 6.67 17.83 0.15
C THR A 93 7.45 18.93 -0.55
N LYS A 94 8.77 18.76 -0.71
CA LYS A 94 9.63 19.69 -1.43
C LYS A 94 9.16 19.97 -2.87
N TYR A 95 8.60 18.98 -3.54
CA TYR A 95 8.26 19.06 -4.96
C TYR A 95 6.76 19.34 -5.19
N PHE A 96 5.90 18.81 -4.33
CA PHE A 96 4.45 18.81 -4.54
C PHE A 96 3.67 19.60 -3.49
N GLY A 97 4.34 20.10 -2.46
CA GLY A 97 3.71 20.75 -1.33
C GLY A 97 3.15 19.76 -0.31
N VAL A 98 2.44 20.29 0.69
CA VAL A 98 1.82 19.50 1.75
C VAL A 98 0.44 19.04 1.27
N PRO A 99 0.13 17.74 1.25
CA PRO A 99 -1.19 17.25 0.89
C PRO A 99 -2.23 17.67 1.94
N GLN A 100 -3.52 17.69 1.56
CA GLN A 100 -4.64 17.96 2.46
C GLN A 100 -5.06 16.72 3.25
N ASP A 101 -4.92 15.54 2.65
CA ASP A 101 -5.15 14.28 3.33
C ASP A 101 -4.16 13.20 2.88
N ILE A 102 -3.89 12.30 3.82
CA ILE A 102 -3.05 11.13 3.59
C ILE A 102 -3.82 9.90 4.03
N ILE A 103 -3.89 8.93 3.13
CA ILE A 103 -4.42 7.60 3.37
C ILE A 103 -3.26 6.65 3.58
N ARG A 104 -3.40 5.83 4.61
CA ARG A 104 -2.37 4.89 5.04
C ARG A 104 -2.99 3.54 5.30
N ASP A 105 -2.31 2.47 4.92
CA ASP A 105 -2.70 1.10 5.27
C ASP A 105 -2.33 0.77 6.74
N ARG A 106 -3.19 -0.02 7.40
CA ARG A 106 -3.10 -0.37 8.83
C ARG A 106 -1.92 -1.27 9.18
N ASP A 107 -1.38 -2.02 8.23
CA ASP A 107 -0.26 -2.94 8.47
C ASP A 107 1.10 -2.23 8.60
N THR A 108 1.14 -0.93 8.32
CA THR A 108 2.29 -0.11 8.69
C THR A 108 2.18 0.25 10.18
N TRP A 109 2.64 -0.64 11.04
CA TRP A 109 2.69 -0.44 12.51
C TRP A 109 3.64 0.68 12.95
N PHE A 110 4.41 1.28 12.02
CA PHE A 110 5.64 1.97 12.37
C PHE A 110 5.51 3.46 12.81
N ILE A 111 4.46 4.23 12.47
CA ILE A 111 4.54 5.73 12.56
C ILE A 111 3.21 6.41 12.91
N GLU A 112 2.29 5.77 13.63
CA GLU A 112 0.98 6.40 13.90
C GLU A 112 1.09 7.72 14.69
N ARG A 113 1.89 7.71 15.76
CA ARG A 113 2.02 8.86 16.68
C ARG A 113 2.74 10.05 16.05
N PHE A 114 3.70 9.79 15.19
CA PHE A 114 4.48 10.83 14.55
C PHE A 114 3.72 11.51 13.43
N TRP A 115 3.08 10.75 12.53
CA TRP A 115 2.27 11.36 11.47
C TRP A 115 1.13 12.17 12.06
N LYS A 116 0.46 11.67 13.12
CA LYS A 116 -0.54 12.44 13.87
C LYS A 116 0.01 13.76 14.39
N THR A 117 1.19 13.74 15.03
CA THR A 117 1.81 14.95 15.59
C THR A 117 2.24 15.94 14.49
N LEU A 118 2.92 15.45 13.45
CA LEU A 118 3.43 16.25 12.35
C LEU A 118 2.31 16.92 11.56
N PHE A 119 1.25 16.18 11.21
CA PHE A 119 0.15 16.74 10.42
C PHE A 119 -0.76 17.67 11.22
N ASN A 120 -0.90 17.43 12.53
CA ASN A 120 -1.56 18.39 13.41
C ASN A 120 -0.80 19.73 13.45
N ILE A 121 0.53 19.70 13.44
CA ILE A 121 1.35 20.92 13.36
C ILE A 121 1.23 21.60 11.99
N MET A 122 1.09 20.83 10.90
CA MET A 122 0.96 21.37 9.54
C MET A 122 -0.47 21.77 9.15
N GLY A 123 -1.49 21.50 9.98
CA GLY A 123 -2.90 21.79 9.67
C GLY A 123 -3.54 20.83 8.67
N THR A 124 -2.99 19.62 8.51
CA THR A 124 -3.45 18.58 7.58
C THR A 124 -4.20 17.48 8.33
N GLU A 125 -5.24 16.89 7.73
CA GLU A 125 -5.98 15.78 8.35
C GLU A 125 -5.40 14.43 7.91
N LEU A 126 -4.95 13.62 8.87
CA LEU A 126 -4.49 12.27 8.61
C LEU A 126 -5.66 11.28 8.69
N LYS A 127 -5.98 10.62 7.57
CA LYS A 127 -7.09 9.67 7.48
C LYS A 127 -6.57 8.23 7.48
N PHE A 128 -6.89 7.49 8.54
CA PHE A 128 -6.55 6.07 8.61
C PHE A 128 -7.59 5.23 7.86
N SER A 129 -7.13 4.28 7.04
CA SER A 129 -8.01 3.22 6.56
C SER A 129 -8.43 2.30 7.72
N THR A 130 -9.67 1.80 7.71
CA THR A 130 -10.21 0.90 8.75
C THR A 130 -10.02 -0.58 8.37
N ALA A 131 -9.70 -1.45 9.33
CA ALA A 131 -9.33 -2.86 9.10
C ALA A 131 -10.42 -3.76 8.47
N ASN A 132 -11.64 -3.26 8.32
CA ASN A 132 -12.74 -4.01 7.70
C ASN A 132 -13.04 -3.54 6.27
N HIS A 133 -12.10 -2.81 5.67
CA HIS A 133 -12.22 -2.23 4.33
C HIS A 133 -10.92 -2.47 3.53
N PRO A 134 -10.53 -3.74 3.28
CA PRO A 134 -9.38 -4.08 2.43
C PRO A 134 -9.53 -3.61 0.98
N GLN A 135 -10.67 -3.02 0.60
CA GLN A 135 -10.92 -2.45 -0.72
C GLN A 135 -10.56 -0.97 -0.83
N THR A 136 -10.17 -0.31 0.27
CA THR A 136 -10.03 1.15 0.35
C THR A 136 -8.76 1.69 -0.32
N ASP A 137 -7.71 0.88 -0.48
CA ASP A 137 -6.53 1.28 -1.24
C ASP A 137 -6.04 0.23 -2.26
N GLY A 138 -6.97 -0.38 -2.98
CA GLY A 138 -6.64 -1.29 -4.09
C GLY A 138 -5.88 -0.61 -5.25
N GLN A 139 -5.61 0.69 -5.17
CA GLN A 139 -4.71 1.38 -6.10
C GLN A 139 -3.27 1.25 -5.64
N MET A 140 -3.01 1.52 -4.36
CA MET A 140 -1.73 1.26 -3.75
C MET A 140 -1.32 -0.21 -3.81
N GLU A 141 -2.22 -1.15 -3.51
CA GLU A 141 -1.90 -2.59 -3.61
C GLU A 141 -1.45 -2.98 -5.02
N ARG A 142 -2.11 -2.43 -6.04
CA ARG A 142 -1.73 -2.65 -7.45
C ARG A 142 -0.37 -2.04 -7.78
N VAL A 143 -0.08 -0.84 -7.27
CA VAL A 143 1.22 -0.19 -7.46
C VAL A 143 2.33 -0.98 -6.77
N ASN A 144 2.10 -1.47 -5.54
CA ASN A 144 3.07 -2.28 -4.81
C ASN A 144 3.38 -3.59 -5.55
N ALA A 145 2.35 -4.32 -5.97
CA ALA A 145 2.51 -5.56 -6.73
C ALA A 145 3.30 -5.32 -8.04
N LEU A 146 2.99 -4.22 -8.74
CA LEU A 146 3.70 -3.84 -9.95
C LEU A 146 5.19 -3.62 -9.69
N VAL A 147 5.53 -2.90 -8.62
CA VAL A 147 6.92 -2.57 -8.24
C VAL A 147 7.69 -3.81 -7.83
N GLU A 148 7.10 -4.68 -7.01
CA GLU A 148 7.70 -5.96 -6.66
C GLU A 148 7.99 -6.79 -7.90
N ASP A 149 7.03 -6.89 -8.82
CA ASP A 149 7.20 -7.65 -10.05
C ASP A 149 8.28 -7.06 -10.95
N TYR A 150 8.32 -5.75 -11.14
CA TYR A 150 9.42 -5.12 -11.89
C TYR A 150 10.78 -5.41 -11.24
N LEU A 151 10.91 -5.20 -9.93
CA LEU A 151 12.19 -5.39 -9.24
C LEU A 151 12.66 -6.85 -9.29
N LYS A 152 11.76 -7.84 -9.22
CA LYS A 152 12.11 -9.27 -9.38
C LYS A 152 12.81 -9.57 -10.72
N HIS A 153 12.50 -8.84 -11.79
CA HIS A 153 13.14 -9.05 -13.10
C HIS A 153 14.56 -8.47 -13.18
N TYR A 154 14.87 -7.48 -12.34
CA TYR A 154 16.19 -6.83 -12.32
C TYR A 154 17.11 -7.34 -11.20
N VAL A 155 16.54 -8.01 -10.19
CA VAL A 155 17.30 -8.65 -9.12
C VAL A 155 17.48 -10.12 -9.48
N SER A 156 18.60 -10.44 -10.13
CA SER A 156 19.04 -11.83 -10.25
C SER A 156 19.34 -12.37 -8.84
N ALA A 157 18.80 -13.54 -8.51
CA ALA A 157 19.18 -14.30 -7.32
C ALA A 157 20.64 -14.76 -7.45
N SER A 158 21.56 -13.83 -7.27
CA SER A 158 22.99 -14.06 -7.15
C SER A 158 23.44 -13.35 -5.88
N GLN A 159 23.04 -13.93 -4.74
CA GLN A 159 23.76 -13.87 -3.48
C GLN A 159 24.36 -15.25 -3.23
#